data_AF-A0A644VUP1-F1
#
_entry.id   AF-A0A644VUP1-F1
#
_cell.length_a   1.000
_cell.length_b   1.000
_cell.length_c   1.000
_cell.angle_alpha   90.00
_cell.angle_beta   90.00
_cell.angle_gamma   90.00
#
_symmetry.space_group_name_H-M   'P 1'
#
loop_
_entity.id
_entity.type
_entity.pdbx_description
1 polymer ?
#
loop_
_entity_poly.entity_id
_entity_poly.type
_entity_poly.pdbx_seq_one_letter_code
_entity_poly.pdbx_strand_id
1 'polypeptide(L)'
;MADAKEKGKAGVCMLGAKKQKAWLSDQSFAKKFGFDVVDTTDNGYELLALSFDGTVPSFAQNAKALRIESKELTIYYDMQCPYVYQNIEMIKEYCDTNGVPVSLIQVDTRQKAKELPCVFNNWAVFYNGNFETVNLLNVDSLKRILKV
;
A
#
# COMPACT_ATOMS: atom_id res chain seq x y z
N MET A 1 17.62 -14.10 7.35
CA MET A 1 17.82 -13.90 8.81
C MET A 1 19.29 -13.69 9.16
N ALA A 2 20.21 -14.52 8.66
CA ALA A 2 21.66 -14.35 8.88
C ALA A 2 22.15 -12.93 8.53
N ASP A 3 21.81 -12.42 7.34
CA ASP A 3 22.15 -11.05 6.91
C ASP A 3 21.65 -9.95 7.88
N ALA A 4 20.42 -10.09 8.40
CA ALA A 4 19.87 -9.12 9.34
C ALA A 4 20.62 -9.13 10.68
N LYS A 5 21.03 -10.31 11.16
CA LYS A 5 21.85 -10.45 12.37
C LYS A 5 23.26 -9.92 12.17
N GLU A 6 23.89 -10.24 11.04
CA GLU A 6 25.23 -9.76 10.66
C GLU A 6 25.28 -8.23 10.59
N LYS A 7 24.21 -7.60 10.08
CA LYS A 7 24.06 -6.15 10.01
C LYS A 7 23.56 -5.50 11.31
N GLY A 8 23.49 -6.24 12.42
CA GLY A 8 23.06 -5.73 13.72
C GLY A 8 21.63 -5.17 13.73
N LYS A 9 20.72 -5.73 12.92
CA LYS A 9 19.30 -5.32 12.90
C LYS A 9 18.56 -5.95 14.09
N ALA A 10 17.55 -5.25 14.60
CA ALA A 10 16.69 -5.71 15.69
C ALA A 10 15.78 -6.90 15.31
N GLY A 11 15.58 -7.15 14.01
CA GLY A 11 14.71 -8.21 13.53
C GLY A 11 14.41 -8.11 12.03
N VAL A 12 13.42 -8.87 11.58
CA VAL A 12 12.87 -8.83 10.22
C VAL A 12 11.37 -8.58 10.31
N CYS A 13 10.84 -7.72 9.45
CA CYS A 13 9.39 -7.49 9.36
C CYS A 13 8.90 -7.63 7.92
N MET A 14 7.62 -7.93 7.77
CA MET A 14 6.95 -8.06 6.49
C MET A 14 5.49 -7.61 6.57
N LEU A 15 4.97 -7.13 5.44
CA LEU A 15 3.55 -6.83 5.30
C LEU A 15 2.77 -8.12 5.01
N GLY A 16 1.67 -8.30 5.74
CA GLY A 16 0.71 -9.37 5.58
C GLY A 16 -0.73 -8.84 5.54
N ALA A 17 -1.69 -9.75 5.58
CA ALA A 17 -3.11 -9.46 5.62
C ALA A 17 -3.91 -10.57 6.33
N LYS A 18 -4.92 -10.18 7.12
CA LYS A 18 -5.82 -11.11 7.83
C LYS A 18 -6.38 -12.19 6.90
N LYS A 19 -6.75 -11.80 5.68
CA LYS A 19 -7.08 -12.72 4.58
C LYS A 19 -5.94 -12.72 3.56
N GLN A 20 -5.38 -13.89 3.29
CA GLN A 20 -4.29 -14.05 2.34
C GLN A 20 -4.62 -13.41 0.98
N LYS A 21 -3.70 -12.59 0.48
CA LYS A 21 -3.73 -12.01 -0.85
C LYS A 21 -2.79 -12.83 -1.74
N ALA A 22 -3.19 -13.12 -2.98
CA ALA A 22 -2.37 -13.92 -3.90
C ALA A 22 -1.01 -13.27 -4.23
N TRP A 23 -0.92 -11.95 -4.10
CA TRP A 23 0.27 -11.15 -4.37
C TRP A 23 1.09 -10.80 -3.11
N LEU A 24 0.64 -11.19 -1.91
CA LEU A 24 1.46 -11.15 -0.69
C LEU A 24 2.09 -12.51 -0.43
N SER A 25 3.25 -12.51 0.21
CA SER A 25 3.88 -13.75 0.70
C SER A 25 2.94 -14.53 1.64
N ASP A 26 3.08 -15.86 1.67
CA ASP A 26 2.27 -16.72 2.53
C ASP A 26 2.62 -16.49 4.02
N GLN A 27 1.65 -15.96 4.76
CA GLN A 27 1.81 -15.66 6.18
C GLN A 27 1.76 -16.92 7.05
N SER A 28 1.10 -17.98 6.58
CA SER A 28 1.10 -19.27 7.29
C SER A 28 2.49 -19.86 7.33
N PHE A 29 3.25 -19.67 6.25
CA PHE A 29 4.68 -19.98 6.22
C PHE A 29 5.43 -19.10 7.21
N ALA A 30 5.32 -17.77 7.12
CA ALA A 30 6.05 -16.85 8.01
C ALA A 30 5.82 -17.15 9.50
N LYS A 31 4.56 -17.37 9.91
CA LYS A 31 4.19 -17.69 11.30
C LYS A 31 4.84 -19.00 11.80
N LYS A 32 5.00 -20.00 10.94
CA LYS A 32 5.74 -21.24 11.29
C LYS A 32 7.23 -21.00 11.59
N PHE A 33 7.80 -19.91 11.09
CA PHE A 33 9.18 -19.50 11.33
C PHE A 33 9.32 -18.41 12.40
N GLY A 34 8.31 -18.27 13.28
CA GLY A 34 8.38 -17.41 14.46
C GLY A 34 8.06 -15.93 14.19
N PHE A 35 7.44 -15.62 13.05
CA PHE A 35 6.87 -14.28 12.85
C PHE A 35 5.55 -14.13 13.59
N ASP A 36 5.43 -13.08 14.40
CA ASP A 36 4.21 -12.72 15.10
C ASP A 36 3.57 -11.48 14.47
N VAL A 37 2.25 -11.38 14.59
CA VAL A 37 1.52 -10.15 14.22
C VAL A 37 1.73 -9.12 15.33
N VAL A 38 2.39 -8.01 14.99
CA VAL A 38 2.76 -6.96 15.95
C VAL A 38 1.97 -5.67 15.77
N ASP A 39 1.33 -5.49 14.61
CA ASP A 39 0.42 -4.39 14.37
C ASP A 39 -0.61 -4.75 13.28
N THR A 40 -1.76 -4.07 13.25
CA THR A 40 -2.81 -4.27 12.25
C THR A 40 -3.45 -2.96 11.81
N THR A 41 -4.11 -3.01 10.65
CA THR A 41 -4.97 -1.95 10.12
C THR A 41 -6.44 -2.39 10.12
N ASP A 42 -7.36 -1.43 10.10
CA ASP A 42 -8.80 -1.70 10.09
C ASP A 42 -9.27 -2.39 8.80
N ASN A 43 -8.62 -2.11 7.66
CA ASN A 43 -8.88 -2.80 6.39
C ASN A 43 -8.15 -4.16 6.25
N GLY A 44 -7.59 -4.68 7.34
CA GLY A 44 -7.16 -6.07 7.44
C GLY A 44 -5.77 -6.36 6.92
N TYR A 45 -4.87 -5.37 6.88
CA TYR A 45 -3.44 -5.61 6.74
C TYR A 45 -2.80 -5.89 8.11
N GLU A 46 -1.77 -6.73 8.12
CA GLU A 46 -1.02 -7.13 9.32
C GLU A 46 0.45 -6.74 9.12
N LEU A 47 1.12 -6.26 10.16
CA LEU A 47 2.56 -6.15 10.23
C LEU A 47 3.07 -7.37 11.00
N LEU A 48 3.84 -8.22 10.32
CA LEU A 48 4.48 -9.37 10.95
C LEU A 48 5.92 -9.05 11.26
N ALA A 49 6.41 -9.50 12.42
CA ALA A 49 7.80 -9.33 12.80
C ALA A 49 8.38 -10.59 13.46
N LEU A 50 9.62 -10.89 13.11
CA LEU A 50 10.50 -11.79 13.83
C LEU A 50 11.55 -10.92 14.52
N SER A 51 11.36 -10.66 15.81
CA SER A 51 12.28 -9.86 16.61
C SER A 51 13.43 -10.71 17.14
N PHE A 52 14.64 -10.14 17.20
CA PHE A 52 15.83 -10.78 17.78
C PHE A 52 16.11 -10.30 19.20
N ASP A 53 15.62 -9.11 19.57
CA ASP A 53 15.91 -8.44 20.84
C ASP A 53 14.65 -8.01 21.61
N GLY A 54 13.46 -8.33 21.10
CA GLY A 54 12.16 -7.94 21.66
C GLY A 54 11.59 -6.64 21.09
N THR A 55 12.38 -5.85 20.35
CA THR A 55 11.90 -4.65 19.65
C THR A 55 11.00 -5.05 18.47
N VAL A 56 9.84 -4.40 18.35
CA VAL A 56 8.88 -4.64 17.27
C VAL A 56 8.49 -3.35 16.56
N PRO A 57 8.32 -3.36 15.23
CA PRO A 57 7.84 -2.20 14.48
C PRO A 57 6.33 -2.02 14.64
N SER A 58 5.86 -0.81 14.33
CA SER A 58 4.43 -0.51 14.19
C SER A 58 4.21 0.35 12.95
N PHE A 59 2.98 0.35 12.43
CA PHE A 59 2.60 1.33 11.42
C PHE A 59 2.55 2.72 12.04
N ALA A 60 2.85 3.73 11.23
CA ALA A 60 2.56 5.12 11.60
C ALA A 60 1.04 5.33 11.68
N GLN A 61 0.57 6.24 12.54
CA GLN A 61 -0.87 6.45 12.73
C GLN A 61 -1.58 6.88 11.44
N ASN A 62 -0.96 7.76 10.65
CA ASN A 62 -1.47 8.20 9.35
C ASN A 62 -1.63 7.04 8.36
N ALA A 63 -0.73 6.05 8.38
CA ALA A 63 -0.81 4.89 7.49
C ALA A 63 -2.05 4.00 7.74
N LYS A 64 -2.77 4.22 8.85
CA LYS A 64 -4.02 3.54 9.18
C LYS A 64 -5.27 4.36 8.86
N ALA A 65 -5.10 5.62 8.44
CA ALA A 65 -6.22 6.55 8.27
C ALA A 65 -7.20 6.11 7.17
N LEU A 66 -6.69 5.56 6.05
CA LEU A 66 -7.48 5.12 4.89
C LEU A 66 -8.41 6.21 4.34
N ARG A 67 -8.04 7.47 4.58
CA ARG A 67 -8.82 8.66 4.26
C ARG A 67 -7.89 9.76 3.79
N ILE A 68 -8.40 10.58 2.88
CA ILE A 68 -7.78 11.84 2.43
C ILE A 68 -8.83 12.93 2.37
N GLU A 69 -8.37 14.18 2.38
CA GLU A 69 -9.25 15.34 2.27
C GLU A 69 -9.82 15.49 0.85
N SER A 70 -8.99 15.24 -0.17
CA SER A 70 -9.38 15.32 -1.57
C SER A 70 -10.59 14.43 -1.88
N LYS A 71 -11.52 14.97 -2.67
CA LYS A 71 -12.69 14.25 -3.16
C LYS A 71 -12.50 13.68 -4.57
N GLU A 72 -11.49 14.17 -5.28
CA GLU A 72 -11.15 13.73 -6.63
C GLU A 72 -10.56 12.32 -6.63
N LEU A 73 -10.48 11.70 -7.81
CA LEU A 73 -9.74 10.46 -7.98
C LEU A 73 -8.27 10.77 -7.71
N THR A 74 -7.72 10.23 -6.62
CA THR A 74 -6.34 10.50 -6.20
C THR A 74 -5.56 9.19 -6.18
N ILE A 75 -4.42 9.16 -6.87
CA ILE A 75 -3.56 7.97 -6.95
C ILE A 75 -2.17 8.35 -6.49
N TYR A 76 -1.73 7.71 -5.40
CA TYR A 76 -0.35 7.74 -4.97
C TYR A 76 0.40 6.60 -5.63
N TYR A 77 1.53 6.88 -6.26
CA TYR A 77 2.30 5.86 -6.98
C TYR A 77 3.80 6.07 -6.88
N ASP A 78 4.58 5.01 -7.03
CA ASP A 78 6.00 5.09 -7.32
C ASP A 78 6.35 4.38 -8.64
N MET A 79 7.60 4.51 -9.08
CA MET A 79 8.07 3.91 -10.34
C MET A 79 8.83 2.59 -10.10
N GLN A 80 8.54 1.86 -9.02
CA GLN A 80 9.19 0.56 -8.76
C GLN A 80 8.71 -0.56 -9.70
N CYS A 81 7.54 -0.38 -10.32
CA CYS A 81 6.94 -1.36 -11.22
C CYS A 81 6.83 -0.79 -12.65
N PRO A 82 7.34 -1.50 -13.69
CA PRO A 82 7.30 -1.00 -15.07
C PRO A 82 5.87 -0.82 -15.61
N TYR A 83 4.89 -1.53 -15.05
CA TYR A 83 3.48 -1.42 -15.46
C TYR A 83 2.80 -0.13 -14.99
N VAL A 84 3.38 0.58 -14.01
CA VAL A 84 2.80 1.83 -13.47
C VAL A 84 2.68 2.88 -14.56
N TYR A 85 3.70 3.04 -15.40
CA TYR A 85 3.70 4.03 -16.48
C TYR A 85 2.50 3.85 -17.41
N GLN A 86 2.29 2.64 -17.92
CA GLN A 86 1.17 2.33 -18.81
C GLN A 86 -0.18 2.52 -18.11
N ASN A 87 -0.25 2.19 -16.82
CA ASN A 87 -1.48 2.36 -16.04
C ASN A 87 -1.85 3.84 -15.86
N ILE A 88 -0.86 4.67 -15.56
CA ILE A 88 -1.02 6.12 -15.41
C ILE A 88 -1.51 6.75 -16.71
N GLU A 89 -0.90 6.41 -17.85
CA GLU A 89 -1.31 6.95 -19.15
C GLU A 89 -2.76 6.57 -19.49
N MET A 90 -3.15 5.31 -19.27
CA MET A 90 -4.54 4.87 -19.47
C MET A 90 -5.53 5.61 -18.56
N ILE A 91 -5.17 5.86 -17.30
CA ILE A 91 -6.02 6.60 -16.36
C ILE A 91 -6.18 8.05 -16.79
N LYS A 92 -5.09 8.71 -17.20
CA LYS A 92 -5.14 10.08 -17.73
C LYS A 92 -6.08 10.17 -18.93
N GLU A 93 -5.88 9.32 -19.93
CA GLU A 93 -6.70 9.31 -21.15
C GLU A 93 -8.19 9.10 -20.83
N TYR A 94 -8.51 8.14 -19.94
CA TYR A 94 -9.88 7.91 -19.50
C TYR A 94 -10.46 9.13 -18.79
N CYS A 95 -9.72 9.74 -17.86
CA CYS A 95 -10.18 10.87 -17.07
C CYS A 95 -10.38 12.12 -17.93
N ASP A 96 -9.45 12.42 -18.84
CA ASP A 96 -9.53 13.53 -19.78
C ASP A 96 -10.75 13.39 -20.71
N THR A 97 -10.97 12.18 -21.24
CA THR A 97 -12.10 11.90 -22.14
C THR A 97 -13.46 12.04 -21.44
N ASN A 98 -13.53 11.71 -20.15
CA ASN A 98 -14.79 11.69 -19.39
C ASN A 98 -14.97 12.91 -18.47
N GLY A 99 -14.06 13.88 -18.51
CA GLY A 99 -14.12 15.08 -17.66
C GLY A 99 -14.03 14.77 -16.16
N VAL A 100 -13.27 13.75 -15.79
CA VAL A 100 -13.09 13.32 -14.38
C VAL A 100 -11.81 13.96 -13.83
N PRO A 101 -11.88 14.80 -12.78
CA PRO A 101 -10.68 15.31 -12.12
C PRO A 101 -9.85 14.17 -11.51
N VAL A 102 -8.56 14.16 -11.82
CA VAL A 102 -7.61 13.16 -11.32
C VAL A 102 -6.33 13.81 -10.81
N SER A 103 -5.92 13.39 -9.61
CA SER A 103 -4.68 13.78 -8.97
C SER A 103 -3.71 12.60 -8.93
N LEU A 104 -2.61 12.68 -9.67
CA LEU A 104 -1.58 11.65 -9.73
C LEU A 104 -0.34 12.12 -8.97
N ILE A 105 -0.07 11.51 -7.80
CA ILE A 105 0.95 11.97 -6.86
C ILE A 105 2.09 10.96 -6.79
N GLN A 106 3.23 11.33 -7.34
CA GLN A 106 4.42 10.49 -7.28
C GLN A 106 5.10 10.53 -5.90
N VAL A 107 5.33 9.33 -5.36
CA VAL A 107 6.01 9.03 -4.10
C VAL A 107 7.46 8.66 -4.41
N ASP A 108 8.30 9.69 -4.54
CA ASP A 108 9.71 9.60 -4.95
C ASP A 108 10.69 9.85 -3.79
N THR A 109 10.18 10.15 -2.60
CA THR A 109 11.00 10.38 -1.42
C THR A 109 10.52 9.53 -0.24
N ARG A 110 11.47 9.23 0.66
CA ARG A 110 11.16 8.56 1.93
C ARG A 110 10.15 9.33 2.77
N GLN A 111 10.19 10.67 2.74
CA GLN A 111 9.26 11.49 3.50
C GLN A 111 7.83 11.31 2.99
N LYS A 112 7.60 11.48 1.68
CA LYS A 112 6.29 11.25 1.07
C LYS A 112 5.76 9.85 1.39
N ALA A 113 6.61 8.82 1.27
CA ALA A 113 6.22 7.44 1.58
C ALA A 113 5.76 7.26 3.03
N LYS A 114 6.38 7.98 3.99
CA LYS A 114 6.00 7.93 5.40
C LYS A 114 4.72 8.71 5.73
N GLU A 115 4.39 9.72 4.93
CA GLU A 115 3.22 10.58 5.13
C GLU A 115 1.94 9.97 4.55
N LEU A 116 2.04 8.88 3.77
CA LEU A 116 0.89 8.28 3.11
C LEU A 116 -0.21 7.81 4.09
N PRO A 117 -1.49 7.95 3.68
CA PRO A 117 -2.66 7.56 4.48
C PRO A 117 -2.97 6.06 4.42
N CYS A 118 -2.03 5.23 3.97
CA CYS A 118 -2.16 3.79 3.85
C CYS A 118 -0.79 3.08 3.97
N VAL A 119 -0.81 1.76 4.11
CA VAL A 119 0.42 0.95 4.31
C VAL A 119 1.18 0.61 3.03
N PHE A 120 0.71 1.07 1.87
CA PHE A 120 1.33 0.86 0.55
C PHE A 120 1.89 2.17 0.02
N ASN A 121 3.16 2.15 -0.37
CA ASN A 121 3.87 3.31 -0.90
C ASN A 121 4.06 3.30 -2.42
N ASN A 122 3.77 2.18 -3.07
CA ASN A 122 3.97 1.97 -4.49
C ASN A 122 2.72 2.23 -5.34
N TRP A 123 1.54 1.92 -4.82
CA TRP A 123 0.27 2.21 -5.49
C TRP A 123 -0.88 2.22 -4.48
N ALA A 124 -1.65 3.32 -4.44
CA ALA A 124 -2.87 3.41 -3.65
C ALA A 124 -3.85 4.38 -4.29
N VAL A 125 -5.10 3.94 -4.44
CA VAL A 125 -6.20 4.67 -5.08
C VAL A 125 -7.18 5.13 -4.02
N PHE A 126 -7.55 6.40 -4.11
CA PHE A 126 -8.54 7.05 -3.27
C PHE A 126 -9.58 7.77 -4.12
N TYR A 127 -10.83 7.80 -3.66
CA TYR A 127 -11.89 8.58 -4.28
C TYR A 127 -12.91 9.05 -3.24
N ASN A 128 -13.42 10.27 -3.39
CA ASN A 128 -14.32 10.90 -2.40
C ASN A 128 -13.76 10.91 -0.96
N GLY A 129 -12.43 10.91 -0.82
CA GLY A 129 -11.72 10.86 0.44
C GLY A 129 -11.63 9.47 1.08
N ASN A 130 -12.01 8.39 0.37
CA ASN A 130 -11.94 7.01 0.86
C ASN A 130 -10.84 6.24 0.15
N PHE A 131 -10.20 5.31 0.86
CA PHE A 131 -9.36 4.28 0.26
C PHE A 131 -10.21 3.32 -0.58
N GLU A 132 -9.82 3.12 -1.84
CA GLU A 132 -10.51 2.23 -2.78
C GLU A 132 -9.74 0.91 -2.98
N THR A 133 -8.46 0.99 -3.35
CA THR A 133 -7.68 -0.20 -3.71
C THR A 133 -6.18 0.08 -3.77
N VAL A 134 -5.38 -0.99 -3.69
CA VAL A 134 -3.93 -1.02 -3.97
C VAL A 134 -3.60 -1.80 -5.25
N ASN A 135 -4.63 -2.24 -5.98
CA ASN A 135 -4.46 -2.88 -7.27
C ASN A 135 -4.41 -1.81 -8.38
N LEU A 136 -3.59 -2.07 -9.40
CA LEU A 136 -3.61 -1.29 -10.64
C LEU A 136 -5.02 -1.30 -11.24
N LEU A 137 -5.39 -0.19 -11.88
CA LEU A 137 -6.74 0.00 -12.40
C LEU A 137 -6.83 -0.45 -13.86
N ASN A 138 -8.00 -0.91 -14.25
CA ASN A 138 -8.44 -0.95 -15.64
C ASN A 138 -9.72 -0.10 -15.80
N VAL A 139 -10.19 0.07 -17.04
CA VAL A 139 -11.38 0.87 -17.35
C VAL A 139 -12.61 0.40 -16.54
N ASP A 140 -12.83 -0.90 -16.38
CA ASP A 140 -13.97 -1.41 -15.62
C ASP A 140 -13.90 -1.09 -14.13
N SER A 141 -12.69 -1.14 -13.55
CA SER A 141 -12.47 -0.74 -12.17
C SER A 141 -12.64 0.77 -11.96
N LEU A 142 -12.22 1.59 -12.94
CA LEU A 142 -12.44 3.04 -12.92
C LEU A 142 -13.94 3.35 -12.92
N LYS A 143 -14.70 2.78 -13.86
CA LYS A 143 -16.15 2.91 -13.93
C LYS A 143 -16.83 2.55 -12.61
N ARG A 144 -16.43 1.42 -12.02
CA ARG A 144 -16.97 0.97 -10.73
C ARG A 144 -16.68 1.95 -9.58
N ILE A 145 -15.45 2.45 -9.48
CA ILE A 145 -15.05 3.42 -8.44
C ILE A 145 -15.81 4.74 -8.63
N LEU A 146 -15.88 5.23 -9.87
CA LEU A 146 -16.51 6.49 -10.23
C LEU A 146 -18.04 6.41 -10.27
N LYS A 147 -18.61 5.20 -10.25
CA LYS A 147 -20.05 4.90 -10.32
C LYS A 147 -20.70 5.44 -11.59
N VAL A 148 -20.01 5.26 -12.72
CA VAL A 148 -20.45 5.62 -14.09
C VAL A 148 -20.48 4.41 -15.01
#